data_AF-A0A929V1E2-F1
#
_entry.id   AF-A0A929V1E2-F1
#
_cell.length_a   1.000
_cell.length_b   1.000
_cell.length_c   1.000
_cell.angle_alpha   90.00
_cell.angle_beta   90.00
_cell.angle_gamma   90.00
#
_symmetry.space_group_name_H-M   'P 1'
#
loop_
_entity.id
_entity.type
_entity.pdbx_description
1 polymer ?
#
loop_
_entity_poly.entity_id
_entity_poly.type
_entity_poly.pdbx_seq_one_letter_code
_entity_poly.pdbx_strand_id
1 'polypeptide(L)' 'MHMEPEIPNYGRRGTGPMLHAGDTIAIEPMASLGGEKIITDSDGWTISMKDGSLGAHFEHTVLITETGAEILTKL' A
#
# COMPACT_ATOMS: atom_id res chain seq x y z
N MET A 1 8.65 9.91 0.18
CA MET A 1 10.02 9.38 -0.03
C MET A 1 9.90 7.88 -0.02
N HIS A 2 10.12 7.19 -1.14
CA HIS A 2 9.98 5.73 -1.25
C HIS A 2 11.33 5.12 -1.59
N MET A 3 11.54 3.88 -1.17
CA MET A 3 12.67 3.04 -1.53
C MET A 3 12.16 1.62 -1.79
N GLU A 4 12.97 0.80 -2.46
CA GLU A 4 12.68 -0.62 -2.59
C GLU A 4 12.57 -1.31 -1.21
N PRO A 5 11.76 -2.37 -1.08
CA PRO A 5 10.97 -2.99 -2.14
C PRO A 5 9.64 -2.28 -2.41
N GLU A 6 9.19 -2.31 -3.68
CA GLU A 6 7.76 -2.06 -3.96
C GLU A 6 6.88 -3.17 -3.37
N ILE A 7 5.82 -2.78 -2.64
CA ILE A 7 4.83 -3.69 -2.05
C ILE A 7 3.45 -3.43 -2.66
N PRO A 8 3.12 -4.02 -3.82
CA PRO A 8 1.80 -3.86 -4.42
C PRO A 8 0.70 -4.45 -3.54
N ASN A 9 -0.42 -3.72 -3.42
CA ASN A 9 -1.63 -4.19 -2.71
C ASN A 9 -2.41 -5.29 -3.45
N TYR A 10 -1.86 -5.80 -4.55
CA TYR A 10 -2.41 -6.86 -5.38
C TYR A 10 -1.30 -7.85 -5.75
N GLY A 11 -1.67 -9.10 -6.01
CA GLY A 11 -0.68 -10.10 -6.40
C GLY A 11 -1.18 -11.52 -6.24
N ARG A 12 -0.26 -12.47 -6.36
CA ARG A 12 -0.52 -13.89 -6.13
C ARG A 12 0.20 -14.34 -4.87
N ARG A 13 -0.47 -15.14 -4.03
CA ARG A 13 0.15 -15.73 -2.83
C ARG A 13 1.46 -16.44 -3.20
N GLY A 14 2.52 -16.17 -2.44
CA GLY A 14 3.84 -16.77 -2.64
C GLY A 14 4.67 -16.13 -3.76
N THR A 15 4.32 -14.92 -4.19
CA THR A 15 5.09 -14.12 -5.14
C THR A 15 5.44 -12.76 -4.52
N GLY A 16 6.35 -12.02 -5.15
CA GLY A 16 6.82 -10.73 -4.66
C GLY A 16 8.19 -10.82 -3.98
N PRO A 17 8.67 -9.69 -3.43
CA PRO A 17 9.95 -9.61 -2.74
C PRO A 17 9.95 -10.48 -1.47
N MET A 18 11.11 -11.09 -1.17
CA MET A 18 11.34 -11.72 0.13
C MET A 18 11.65 -10.63 1.15
N LEU A 19 10.95 -10.67 2.28
CA LEU A 19 11.18 -9.73 3.38
C LEU A 19 12.14 -10.34 4.41
N HIS A 20 13.03 -9.51 4.94
CA HIS A 20 14.05 -9.89 5.91
C HIS A 20 13.88 -9.14 7.22
N ALA A 21 14.34 -9.72 8.32
CA ALA A 21 14.34 -9.05 9.61
C ALA A 21 15.12 -7.74 9.55
N GLY A 22 14.52 -6.65 10.05
CA GLY A 22 15.04 -5.28 9.94
C GLY A 22 14.41 -4.47 8.81
N ASP A 23 13.75 -5.10 7.83
CA ASP A 23 13.03 -4.39 6.79
C ASP A 23 11.87 -3.60 7.39
N THR A 24 11.72 -2.35 6.95
CA THR A 24 10.57 -1.50 7.29
C THR A 24 9.82 -1.18 6.02
N ILE A 25 8.56 -1.60 5.96
CA ILE A 25 7.69 -1.44 4.78
C ILE A 25 6.40 -0.71 5.13
N ALA A 26 5.81 -0.07 4.12
CA ALA A 26 4.45 0.41 4.19
C ALA A 26 3.50 -0.70 3.74
N ILE A 27 2.44 -0.93 4.51
CA ILE A 27 1.25 -1.66 4.05
C ILE A 27 0.14 -0.62 3.92
N GLU A 28 -0.16 -0.24 2.68
CA GLU A 28 -0.95 0.96 2.34
C GLU A 28 -2.10 0.67 1.35
N PRO A 29 -3.06 -0.22 1.67
CA PRO A 29 -4.13 -0.57 0.75
C PRO A 29 -5.08 0.59 0.46
N MET A 30 -5.29 0.83 -0.84
CA MET A 30 -6.39 1.63 -1.37
C MET A 30 -7.48 0.70 -1.91
N ALA A 31 -8.72 0.88 -1.46
CA ALA A 31 -9.88 0.12 -1.91
C ALA A 31 -10.94 1.03 -2.54
N SER A 32 -11.64 0.54 -3.56
CA SER A 32 -12.75 1.22 -4.24
C SER A 32 -14.08 0.51 -4.00
N LEU A 33 -15.19 1.26 -3.89
CA LEU A 33 -16.53 0.68 -3.94
C LEU A 33 -16.94 0.29 -5.37
N GLY A 34 -16.38 0.96 -6.38
CA GLY A 34 -16.56 0.66 -7.79
C GLY A 34 -15.36 -0.08 -8.38
N GLY A 35 -14.92 0.33 -9.57
CA GLY A 35 -13.77 -0.26 -10.27
C GLY A 35 -12.41 0.28 -9.82
N GLU A 36 -11.35 -0.47 -10.12
CA GLU A 36 -9.95 -0.17 -9.75
C GLU A 36 -9.30 0.98 -10.56
N LYS A 37 -9.95 1.44 -11.63
CA LYS A 37 -9.36 2.43 -12.53
C LYS A 37 -9.34 3.80 -11.86
N ILE A 38 -8.20 4.48 -11.96
CA ILE A 38 -8.02 5.84 -11.45
C ILE A 38 -7.86 6.86 -12.59
N ILE A 39 -7.96 8.13 -12.23
CA ILE A 39 -7.51 9.27 -13.02
C ILE A 39 -6.64 10.19 -12.15
N THR A 40 -5.70 10.89 -12.78
CA THR A 40 -4.96 11.99 -12.16
C THR A 40 -5.59 13.29 -12.60
N ASP A 41 -5.94 14.15 -11.64
CA ASP A 41 -6.58 15.42 -11.92
C ASP A 41 -5.57 16.44 -12.50
N SER A 42 -6.08 17.59 -12.95
CA SER A 42 -5.28 18.61 -13.62
C SER A 42 -4.22 19.28 -12.73
N ASP A 43 -4.26 19.08 -11.42
CA ASP A 43 -3.23 19.52 -10.48
C ASP A 43 -1.97 18.65 -10.51
N GLY A 44 -2.01 17.49 -11.16
CA GLY A 44 -0.90 16.55 -11.27
C GLY A 44 -0.64 15.71 -10.02
N TRP A 45 -1.51 15.78 -9.01
CA TRP A 45 -1.33 15.13 -7.70
C TRP A 45 -2.56 14.35 -7.25
N THR A 46 -3.74 14.91 -7.40
CA THR A 46 -4.98 14.31 -6.91
C THR A 46 -5.31 13.07 -7.73
N ILE A 47 -5.50 11.94 -7.04
CA ILE A 47 -5.91 10.67 -7.62
C ILE A 47 -7.38 10.43 -7.26
N SER A 48 -8.22 10.29 -8.29
CA SER A 48 -9.66 10.07 -8.15
C SER A 48 -10.05 8.73 -8.79
N MET A 49 -11.09 8.06 -8.25
CA MET A 49 -11.67 6.88 -8.91
C MET A 49 -12.29 7.29 -10.24
N LYS A 50 -11.94 6.58 -11.32
CA LYS A 50 -12.36 6.93 -12.69
C LYS A 50 -13.88 6.88 -12.87
N ASP A 51 -14.55 6.05 -12.10
CA ASP A 51 -16.01 5.90 -12.11
C ASP A 51 -16.75 6.81 -11.11
N GLY A 52 -16.02 7.65 -10.36
CA GLY A 52 -16.57 8.54 -9.35
C GLY A 52 -17.02 7.84 -8.05
N SER A 53 -16.73 6.56 -7.89
CA SER A 53 -17.02 5.82 -6.65
C SER A 53 -16.13 6.28 -5.48
N LEU A 54 -16.55 5.95 -4.26
CA LEU A 54 -15.75 6.24 -3.07
C LEU A 54 -14.52 5.33 -3.02
N GLY A 55 -13.39 5.93 -2.68
CA GLY A 55 -12.16 5.24 -2.29
C GLY A 55 -11.91 5.37 -0.79
N ALA A 56 -11.25 4.37 -0.22
CA ALA A 56 -10.71 4.40 1.13
C ALA A 56 -9.25 3.98 1.13
N HIS A 57 -8.45 4.61 1.96
CA HIS A 57 -7.02 4.33 2.11
C HIS A 57 -6.67 4.22 3.59
N PHE A 58 -5.84 3.24 3.94
CA PHE A 58 -5.24 3.10 5.25
C PHE A 58 -3.79 2.69 5.10
N GLU A 59 -2.95 3.11 6.02
CA GLU A 59 -1.53 2.80 6.00
C GLU A 59 -1.00 2.50 7.40
N HIS A 60 -0.12 1.51 7.46
CA HIS A 60 0.79 1.33 8.58
C HIS A 60 2.23 1.13 8.11
N THR A 61 3.15 1.66 8.91
CA THR A 61 4.57 1.30 8.84
C THR A 61 4.81 0.05 9.68
N VAL A 62 5.35 -0.98 9.04
CA VAL A 62 5.54 -2.31 9.63
C VAL A 62 7.02 -2.68 9.60
N LEU A 63 7.56 -3.03 10.77
CA LEU A 63 8.89 -3.61 10.91
C LEU A 63 8.80 -5.13 10.84
N ILE A 64 9.62 -5.75 10.00
CA ILE A 64 9.79 -7.21 9.97
C ILE A 64 10.81 -7.60 11.03
N THR A 65 10.46 -8.56 11.87
CA THR A 65 11.31 -9.08 12.95
C THR A 65 11.75 -10.51 12.64
N GLU A 66 12.70 -11.04 13.40
CA GLU A 66 13.18 -12.43 13.21
C GLU A 66 12.06 -13.48 13.33
N THR A 67 10.98 -13.16 14.05
CA THR A 67 9.89 -14.10 14.35
C THR A 67 8.52 -13.61 13.90
N GLY A 68 8.42 -12.48 13.20
CA GLY A 68 7.13 -11.89 12.82
C GLY A 68 7.23 -10.46 12.32
N ALA A 69 6.31 -9.61 12.78
CA ALA A 69 6.26 -8.20 12.42
C ALA A 69 5.71 -7.34 13.55
N GLU A 70 6.10 -6.06 13.60
CA GLU A 70 5.62 -5.04 14.52
C GLU A 70 5.00 -3.87 13.76
N ILE A 71 3.82 -3.43 14.19
CA ILE A 71 3.15 -2.24 13.67
C ILE A 71 3.67 -1.02 14.46
N LEU A 72 4.48 -0.19 13.80
CA LEU A 72 5.15 0.97 14.43
C LEU A 72 4.23 2.17 14.61
N THR A 73 3.16 2.24 13.81
CA THR A 73 2.23 3.39 13.73
C THR A 73 0.85 3.09 14.31
N LYS A 74 0.76 2.16 15.27
CA LYS A 74 -0.49 1.88 16.00
C LYS A 74 -0.81 3.02 16.98
N LEU A 75 -2.09 3.33 17.15
CA LEU A 75 -2.59 4.30 18.14
C LEU A 75 -2.63 3.71 19.56
#